data_AF-A0A231NXE5-F1
#
_entry.id   AF-A0A231NXE5-F1
#
_cell.length_a   1.000
_cell.length_b   1.000
_cell.length_c   1.000
_cell.angle_alpha   90.00
_cell.angle_beta   90.00
_cell.angle_gamma   90.00
#
_symmetry.space_group_name_H-M   'P 1'
#
loop_
_entity.id
_entity.type
_entity.pdbx_description
1 polymer ?
#
loop_
_entity_poly.entity_id
_entity_poly.type
_entity_poly.pdbx_seq_one_letter_code
_entity_poly.pdbx_strand_id
1 'polypeptide(L)' 'MNRAQINILIRDSIIRYVIRYSTFPTREAIQLLAQRYNVPKQVVSGNISWIVRSNQLNIMRCKPNSYLY' A
#
# COMPACT_ATOMS: atom_id res chain seq x y z
N MET A 1 3.97 -14.35 12.52
CA MET A 1 2.88 -14.15 11.53
C MET A 1 3.36 -14.65 10.19
N ASN A 2 2.55 -15.42 9.46
CA ASN A 2 2.98 -15.94 8.16
C ASN A 2 2.90 -14.85 7.07
N ARG A 3 3.50 -15.14 5.91
CA ARG A 3 3.60 -14.18 4.81
C ARG A 3 2.25 -13.73 4.25
N ALA A 4 1.28 -14.65 4.18
CA ALA A 4 -0.06 -14.39 3.66
C ALA A 4 -0.84 -13.43 4.58
N GLN A 5 -0.78 -13.66 5.89
CA GLN A 5 -1.37 -12.81 6.91
C GLN A 5 -0.81 -11.38 6.84
N ILE A 6 0.52 -11.23 6.71
CA ILE A 6 1.14 -9.91 6.56
C ILE A 6 0.64 -9.18 5.32
N ASN A 7 0.51 -9.87 4.19
CA ASN A 7 -0.01 -9.27 2.96
C ASN A 7 -1.46 -8.79 3.12
N ILE A 8 -2.31 -9.56 3.81
CA ILE A 8 -3.68 -9.16 4.12
C ILE A 8 -3.69 -7.88 4.96
N LEU A 9 -2.90 -7.83 6.03
CA LEU A 9 -2.84 -6.66 6.92
C LEU A 9 -2.29 -5.41 6.21
N ILE A 10 -1.29 -5.56 5.35
CA ILE A 10 -0.77 -4.45 4.53
C ILE A 10 -1.87 -3.90 3.63
N ARG A 11 -2.60 -4.77 2.91
CA ARG A 11 -3.67 -4.34 1.99
C ARG A 11 -4.80 -3.64 2.73
N ASP A 12 -5.26 -4.24 3.83
CA ASP A 12 -6.30 -3.66 4.69
C ASP A 12 -5.87 -2.30 5.24
N SER A 13 -4.61 -2.16 5.69
CA SER A 13 -4.07 -0.87 6.16
C SER A 13 -4.10 0.21 5.09
N ILE A 14 -3.71 -0.13 3.86
CA ILE A 14 -3.71 0.80 2.71
C ILE A 14 -5.14 1.23 2.39
N ILE A 15 -6.05 0.26 2.24
CA ILE A 15 -7.45 0.52 1.87
C ILE A 15 -8.13 1.37 2.93
N ARG A 16 -8.00 1.03 4.22
CA ARG A 16 -8.58 1.81 5.32
C ARG A 16 -8.03 3.23 5.38
N TYR A 17 -6.73 3.41 5.10
CA TYR A 17 -6.13 4.74 5.07
C TYR A 17 -6.75 5.58 3.95
N VAL A 18 -6.83 5.03 2.74
CA VAL A 18 -7.43 5.74 1.59
C VAL A 18 -8.90 6.03 1.81
N ILE A 19 -9.69 5.10 2.36
CA ILE A 19 -11.09 5.34 2.72
C ILE A 19 -11.22 6.50 3.72
N ARG A 20 -10.29 6.61 4.68
CA ARG A 20 -10.36 7.64 5.73
C ARG A 20 -9.85 9.01 5.29
N TYR A 21 -8.83 9.06 4.44
CA TYR A 21 -8.10 10.28 4.10
C TYR A 21 -8.15 10.63 2.60
N SER A 22 -8.96 9.91 1.83
CA SER A 22 -9.16 9.98 0.37
C SER A 22 -7.94 9.63 -0.48
N THR A 23 -6.72 9.86 0.02
CA THR A 23 -5.50 9.55 -0.72
C THR A 23 -4.40 9.03 0.21
N PHE A 24 -3.46 8.25 -0.34
CA PHE A 24 -2.27 7.81 0.39
C PHE A 24 -1.02 7.94 -0.51
N PRO A 25 -0.05 8.82 -0.18
CA PRO A 25 1.22 8.87 -0.89
C PRO A 25 1.94 7.51 -0.89
N THR A 26 2.24 6.97 -2.07
CA THR A 26 2.74 5.58 -2.20
C THR A 26 4.11 5.39 -1.57
N ARG A 27 5.00 6.39 -1.65
CA ARG A 27 6.35 6.31 -1.05
C ARG A 27 6.27 6.26 0.47
N GLU A 28 5.39 7.05 1.08
CA GLU A 28 5.12 7.01 2.52
C GLU A 28 4.48 5.68 2.92
N ALA A 29 3.45 5.23 2.19
CA ALA A 29 2.82 3.93 2.43
C ALA A 29 3.85 2.79 2.43
N ILE A 30 4.76 2.78 1.45
CA ILE A 30 5.84 1.79 1.36
C ILE A 30 6.78 1.87 2.56
N GLN A 31 7.26 3.07 2.91
CA GLN A 31 8.19 3.25 4.02
C GLN A 31 7.56 2.88 5.36
N LEU A 32 6.37 3.42 5.65
CA LEU A 32 5.67 3.24 6.92
C LEU A 32 5.28 1.78 7.16
N LEU A 33 4.69 1.13 6.15
CA LEU A 33 4.21 -0.25 6.31
C LEU A 33 5.36 -1.27 6.28
N ALA A 34 6.44 -0.98 5.55
CA ALA A 34 7.64 -1.82 5.59
C ALA A 34 8.24 -1.85 7.00
N GLN A 35 8.36 -0.68 7.63
CA GLN A 35 8.83 -0.58 9.02
C GLN A 35 7.84 -1.22 10.00
N ARG A 36 6.55 -0.91 9.89
CA ARG A 36 5.50 -1.41 10.80
C ARG A 36 5.42 -2.93 10.84
N TYR A 37 5.49 -3.58 9.68
CA TYR A 37 5.36 -5.04 9.56
C TYR A 37 6.71 -5.76 9.52
N ASN A 38 7.82 -5.04 9.68
CA ASN A 38 9.18 -5.56 9.57
C ASN A 38 9.40 -6.40 8.29
N VAL A 39 9.11 -5.80 7.14
CA VAL A 39 9.25 -6.43 5.81
C VAL A 39 9.99 -5.55 4.82
N PRO A 40 10.64 -6.11 3.78
CA PRO A 40 11.26 -5.32 2.73
C PRO A 40 10.27 -4.39 2.02
N LYS A 41 10.69 -3.20 1.57
CA LYS A 41 9.85 -2.24 0.85
C LYS A 41 9.18 -2.84 -0.39
N GLN A 42 9.87 -3.76 -1.06
CA GLN A 42 9.40 -4.50 -2.24
C GLN A 42 8.10 -5.28 -1.95
N VAL A 43 7.93 -5.75 -0.72
CA VAL A 43 6.70 -6.41 -0.26
C VAL A 43 5.50 -5.48 -0.36
N VAL A 44 5.64 -4.27 0.20
CA VAL A 44 4.55 -3.31 0.26
C VAL A 44 4.23 -2.83 -1.15
N SER A 45 5.27 -2.54 -1.95
CA SER A 45 5.13 -2.20 -3.37
C SER A 45 4.39 -3.28 -4.17
N GLY A 46 4.69 -4.57 -3.92
CA GLY A 46 3.98 -5.69 -4.52
C GLY A 46 2.50 -5.75 -4.11
N ASN A 47 2.18 -5.47 -2.85
CA ASN A 47 0.79 -5.40 -2.39
C ASN A 47 0.04 -4.21 -2.98
N ILE A 48 0.68 -3.04 -3.11
CA ILE A 48 0.11 -1.89 -3.83
C ILE A 48 -0.21 -2.28 -5.28
N SER A 49 0.73 -2.94 -5.96
CA SER A 49 0.54 -3.41 -7.34
C SER A 49 -0.62 -4.40 -7.45
N TRP A 50 -0.79 -5.29 -6.47
CA TRP A 50 -1.90 -6.22 -6.39
C TRP A 50 -3.25 -5.51 -6.20
N ILE A 51 -3.34 -4.52 -5.31
CA ILE A 51 -4.55 -3.73 -5.05
C ILE A 51 -5.01 -3.01 -6.32
N VAL A 52 -4.07 -2.37 -7.03
CA VAL A 52 -4.37 -1.66 -8.27
C VAL A 52 -4.84 -2.62 -9.37
N ARG A 53 -4.19 -3.78 -9.52
CA ARG A 53 -4.60 -4.80 -10.51
C ARG A 53 -5.93 -5.46 -10.19
N SER A 54 -6.33 -5.49 -8.93
CA SER A 54 -7.64 -6.01 -8.49
C SER A 54 -8.74 -4.95 -8.51
N ASN A 55 -8.47 -3.75 -9.03
CA ASN A 55 -9.40 -2.62 -9.11
C ASN A 55 -9.98 -2.21 -7.75
N GLN A 56 -9.28 -2.50 -6.65
CA GLN A 56 -9.70 -2.08 -5.31
C GLN A 56 -9.39 -0.61 -5.04
N LEU A 57 -8.30 -0.09 -5.62
CA LEU A 57 -7.91 1.32 -5.59
C LEU A 57 -7.23 1.66 -6.92
N ASN A 58 -7.18 2.94 -7.24
CA ASN A 58 -6.43 3.46 -8.37
C ASN A 58 -5.11 4.10 -7.92
N ILE A 59 -4.18 4.28 -8.86
CA ILE A 59 -2.93 4.99 -8.62
C ILE A 59 -2.81 6.19 -9.54
N MET A 60 -2.73 7.39 -8.96
CA MET A 60 -2.40 8.60 -9.70
C MET A 60 -0.88 8.69 -9.80
N ARG A 61 -0.36 8.58 -11.03
CA ARG A 61 1.09 8.57 -11.28
C ARG A 61 1.60 9.97 -11.61
N CYS A 62 1.94 10.75 -10.60
CA CYS A 62 2.54 12.08 -10.75
C CYS A 62 3.99 12.08 -10.26
N LYS A 63 4.96 11.63 -11.08
CA LYS A 63 6.36 11.57 -10.61
C LYS A 63 6.83 12.95 -10.11
N PRO A 64 7.49 13.04 -8.93
CA PRO A 64 7.98 11.94 -8.08
C PRO A 64 6.97 11.37 -7.07
N ASN A 65 5.77 11.94 -6.96
CA ASN A 65 4.76 11.66 -5.94
C ASN A 65 3.54 10.93 -6.55
N SER A 66 3.49 9.62 -6.42
CA SER A 66 2.28 8.86 -6.77
C SER A 66 1.38 8.69 -5.55
N TYR A 67 0.07 8.65 -5.77
CA TYR A 67 -0.94 8.56 -4.73
C TYR A 67 -1.90 7.42 -5.03
N LEU A 68 -2.29 6.67 -3.99
CA LEU A 68 -3.43 5.76 -4.04
C LEU A 68 -4.69 6.51 -3.70
N TYR A 69 -5.79 6.22 -4.40
CA TYR A 69 -7.11 6.80 -4.19
C TYR A 69 -8.20 5.82 -4.61
#